data_AF-A0A2X2HKP8-F1
#
_entry.id   AF-A0A2X2HKP8-F1
#
_cell.length_a   1.000
_cell.length_b   1.000
_cell.length_c   1.000
_cell.angle_alpha   90.00
_cell.angle_beta   90.00
_cell.angle_gamma   90.00
#
_symmetry.space_group_name_H-M   'P 1'
#
loop_
_entity.id
_entity.type
_entity.pdbx_description
1 polymer ?
#
loop_
_entity_poly.entity_id
_entity_poly.type
_entity_poly.pdbx_seq_one_letter_code
_entity_poly.pdbx_strand_id
1 'polypeptide(L)' 'MEFDIQINQIVPSMGYRTLYIEANQPGNVIAAKSDAEGILENAFWQIALNEDGSLQLVDKDSGVRYDRVLQIG' A
#
# COMPACT_ATOMS: atom_id res chain seq x y z
N MET A 1 16.65 -0.92 -18.97
CA MET A 1 15.38 -0.27 -18.58
C MET A 1 14.55 -1.37 -17.93
N GLU A 2 14.27 -1.26 -16.64
CA GLU A 2 13.52 -2.24 -15.86
C GLU A 2 12.06 -1.80 -15.82
N PHE A 3 11.14 -2.69 -16.18
CA PHE A 3 9.71 -2.44 -16.16
C PHE A 3 9.11 -3.27 -15.03
N ASP A 4 8.51 -2.61 -14.04
CA ASP A 4 7.75 -3.27 -12.98
C ASP A 4 6.31 -3.49 -13.47
N ILE A 5 5.86 -4.75 -13.52
CA ILE A 5 4.47 -5.10 -13.86
C ILE A 5 3.76 -5.41 -12.55
N GLN A 6 2.85 -4.53 -12.16
CA GLN A 6 2.05 -4.70 -10.94
C GLN A 6 0.68 -5.29 -11.27
N ILE A 7 0.39 -6.45 -10.68
CA ILE A 7 -0.91 -7.12 -10.82
C ILE A 7 -1.64 -7.01 -9.47
N ASN A 8 -2.73 -6.22 -9.45
CA ASN A 8 -3.62 -6.12 -8.29
C ASN A 8 -4.98 -6.74 -8.64
N GLN A 9 -5.21 -7.99 -8.20
CA GLN A 9 -6.44 -8.73 -8.46
C GLN A 9 -6.91 -9.44 -7.20
N ILE A 10 -8.19 -9.30 -6.87
CA ILE A 10 -8.83 -10.05 -5.79
C ILE A 10 -9.10 -11.47 -6.30
N VAL A 11 -8.55 -12.47 -5.63
CA VAL A 11 -8.78 -13.89 -5.92
C VAL A 11 -9.56 -14.48 -4.75
N PRO A 12 -10.68 -15.19 -4.99
CA PRO A 12 -11.44 -15.81 -3.89
C PRO A 12 -10.65 -16.96 -3.27
N SER A 13 -11.04 -17.34 -2.04
CA SER A 13 -10.48 -18.52 -1.38
C SER A 13 -10.60 -19.75 -2.28
N MET A 14 -9.50 -20.51 -2.42
CA MET A 14 -9.40 -21.67 -3.31
C MET A 14 -9.71 -21.38 -4.80
N GLY A 15 -9.67 -20.12 -5.23
CA GLY A 15 -9.85 -19.73 -6.63
C GLY A 15 -8.54 -19.53 -7.39
N TYR A 16 -8.65 -19.40 -8.71
CA TYR A 16 -7.56 -18.97 -9.59
C TYR A 16 -8.07 -17.97 -10.62
N ARG A 17 -7.15 -17.18 -11.19
CA ARG A 17 -7.44 -16.25 -12.29
C ARG A 17 -6.37 -16.41 -13.36
N THR A 18 -6.79 -16.58 -14.60
CA THR A 18 -5.89 -16.59 -15.76
C THR A 18 -5.81 -15.18 -16.33
N LEU A 19 -4.60 -14.67 -16.50
CA LEU A 19 -4.32 -13.36 -17.10
C LEU A 19 -3.53 -13.58 -18.39
N TYR A 20 -3.76 -12.74 -19.38
CA TYR A 20 -3.06 -12.78 -20.66
C TYR A 20 -2.35 -11.46 -20.89
N ILE A 21 -1.13 -11.52 -21.42
CA ILE A 21 -0.39 -10.32 -21.83
C ILE A 21 -0.67 -10.10 -23.31
N GLU A 22 -1.20 -8.94 -23.64
CA GLU A 22 -1.41 -8.54 -25.02
C GLU A 22 -0.16 -7.82 -25.55
N ALA A 23 0.48 -8.41 -26.55
CA ALA A 23 1.65 -7.81 -27.17
C ALA A 23 1.29 -6.49 -27.85
N ASN A 24 2.20 -5.50 -27.74
CA ASN A 24 2.09 -4.18 -28.36
C ASN A 24 0.92 -3.31 -27.85
N GLN A 25 0.25 -3.71 -26.76
CA GLN A 25 -0.66 -2.83 -26.04
C GLN A 25 0.08 -2.13 -24.89
N PRO A 26 0.03 -0.80 -24.80
CA PRO A 26 0.59 -0.11 -23.64
C PRO A 26 -0.19 -0.50 -22.39
N GLY A 27 0.52 -1.01 -21.38
CA GLY A 27 -0.05 -1.24 -20.06
C GLY A 27 -0.40 0.07 -19.36
N ASN A 28 -1.24 0.00 -18.32
CA ASN A 28 -1.51 1.16 -17.48
C ASN A 28 -0.23 1.61 -16.78
N VAL A 29 0.18 2.85 -17.05
CA VAL A 29 1.29 3.49 -16.34
C VAL A 29 0.73 4.11 -15.07
N ILE A 30 1.02 3.50 -13.93
CA ILE A 30 0.69 4.07 -12.63
C ILE A 30 1.86 4.98 -12.25
N ALA A 31 1.57 6.26 -12.00
CA ALA A 31 2.56 7.16 -11.44
C ALA A 31 3.00 6.61 -10.08
N ALA A 32 4.31 6.59 -9.83
CA ALA A 32 4.82 6.29 -8.50
C ALA A 32 4.11 7.21 -7.49
N LYS A 33 3.57 6.62 -6.41
CA LYS A 33 3.00 7.43 -5.34
C LYS A 33 4.09 8.39 -4.87
N SER A 34 3.79 9.69 -4.89
CA SER A 34 4.63 10.66 -4.20
C SER A 34 4.55 10.33 -2.72
N ASP A 35 5.64 9.84 -2.14
CA ASP A 35 5.75 9.74 -0.70
C ASP A 35 5.64 11.16 -0.13
N ALA A 36 4.48 11.49 0.46
CA ALA A 36 4.44 12.58 1.42
C ALA A 36 5.41 12.15 2.54
N GLU A 37 6.49 12.90 2.73
CA GLU A 37 7.63 12.49 3.56
C GLU A 37 7.16 11.89 4.89
N GLY A 38 7.43 10.60 5.10
CA GLY A 38 7.18 9.90 6.36
C GLY A 38 5.76 9.40 6.60
N ILE A 39 4.86 9.44 5.59
CA ILE A 39 3.48 8.92 5.71
C ILE A 39 3.25 7.75 4.75
N LEU A 40 2.81 6.62 5.29
CA LEU A 40 2.29 5.49 4.51
C LEU A 40 0.76 5.50 4.56
N GLU A 41 0.12 5.55 3.40
CA GLU A 41 -1.33 5.68 3.31
C GLU A 41 -1.96 4.78 2.24
N ASN A 42 -3.01 4.06 2.63
CA ASN A 42 -3.89 3.32 1.73
C ASN A 42 -5.38 3.60 2.05
N ALA A 43 -6.30 2.81 1.48
CA ALA A 43 -7.73 2.99 1.68
C ALA A 43 -8.20 2.76 3.13
N PHE A 44 -7.43 2.03 3.94
CA PHE A 44 -7.80 1.57 5.28
C PHE A 44 -7.02 2.29 6.38
N TRP A 45 -5.74 2.57 6.14
CA TRP A 45 -4.83 3.06 7.16
C TRP A 45 -4.09 4.31 6.71
N GLN A 46 -3.78 5.16 7.69
CA GLN A 46 -2.72 6.16 7.61
C GLN A 46 -1.70 5.86 8.72
N ILE A 47 -0.43 5.82 8.36
CA ILE A 47 0.68 5.49 9.26
C ILE A 47 1.71 6.61 9.17
N ALA A 48 2.12 7.13 10.32
CA ALA A 48 3.15 8.15 10.44
C ALA A 48 4.23 7.72 11.44
N LEU A 49 5.44 8.25 11.26
CA LEU A 49 6.55 8.09 12.21
C LEU A 49 6.48 9.19 13.27
N ASN A 50 6.56 8.81 14.54
CA ASN A 50 6.75 9.74 15.65
C ASN A 50 8.22 10.15 15.78
N GLU A 51 8.50 11.27 16.46
CA GLU A 51 9.88 11.77 16.65
C GLU A 51 10.79 10.78 17.39
N ASP A 52 10.22 9.93 18.26
CA ASP A 52 10.91 8.89 19.01
C ASP A 52 11.15 7.61 18.19
N GLY A 53 10.74 7.59 16.92
CA GLY A 53 10.84 6.44 16.02
C GLY A 53 9.72 5.41 16.18
N SER A 54 8.77 5.61 17.11
CA SER A 54 7.56 4.78 17.19
C SER A 54 6.58 5.12 16.08
N LEU A 55 5.57 4.27 15.85
CA LEU A 55 4.54 4.54 14.84
C LEU A 55 3.24 5.06 15.44
N GLN A 56 2.56 5.85 14.63
CA GLN A 56 1.19 6.29 14.82
C GLN A 56 0.31 5.72 13.71
N LEU A 57 -0.73 4.99 14.08
CA LEU A 57 -1.67 4.36 13.15
C LEU A 57 -3.04 5.00 13.32
N VAL A 58 -3.66 5.37 12.22
CA VAL A 58 -5.05 5.83 12.16
C VAL A 58 -5.84 4.87 11.29
N ASP A 59 -6.83 4.22 11.90
CA ASP A 59 -7.85 3.47 11.17
C ASP A 59 -8.85 4.46 10.57
N LYS A 60 -8.98 4.45 9.24
CA LYS A 60 -9.86 5.39 8.52
C LYS A 60 -11.33 5.03 8.62
N ASP A 61 -11.67 3.77 8.90
CA ASP A 61 -13.06 3.34 9.03
C ASP A 61 -13.63 3.77 10.39
N SER A 62 -12.92 3.45 11.47
CA SER A 62 -13.35 3.77 12.83
C SER A 62 -12.90 5.15 13.33
N GLY A 63 -11.89 5.75 12.69
CA GLY A 63 -11.23 6.97 13.16
C GLY A 63 -10.32 6.75 14.39
N VAL A 64 -10.18 5.51 14.86
CA VAL A 64 -9.36 5.19 16.04
C VAL A 64 -7.90 5.42 15.73
N ARG A 65 -7.21 6.07 16.68
CA ARG A 65 -5.78 6.34 16.62
C ARG A 65 -5.04 5.52 17.68
N TYR A 66 -4.03 4.80 17.22
CA TYR A 66 -3.08 4.07 18.06
C TYR A 66 -1.75 4.83 18.01
N ASP A 67 -1.28 5.27 19.17
CA ASP A 67 -0.04 6.06 19.25
C ASP A 67 1.05 5.28 19.98
N ARG A 68 2.30 5.51 19.57
CA ARG A 68 3.50 4.85 20.08
C ARG A 68 3.48 3.32 19.97
N VAL A 69 3.05 2.78 18.83
CA VAL A 69 3.13 1.34 18.57
C VAL A 69 4.50 0.95 18.01
N LEU A 70 4.80 -0.36 18.02
CA LEU A 70 6.10 -0.94 17.61
C LEU A 70 7.30 -0.40 18.39
N GLN A 71 7.09 -0.01 19.65
CA GLN A 71 8.19 0.32 20.55
C GLN A 71 9.01 -0.95 20.83
N ILE A 72 10.32 -0.90 20.54
CA ILE A 72 11.27 -1.93 20.98
C ILE A 72 11.65 -1.54 22.41
N GLY A 73 11.19 -2.35 23.38
CA GLY A 73 11.47 -2.15 24.81
C GLY A 73 12.89 -2.58 25.21
#